data_AF-A0A840CIE3-F1
#
_entry.id   AF-A0A840CIE3-F1
#
_cell.length_a   1.000
_cell.length_b   1.000
_cell.length_c   1.000
_cell.angle_alpha   90.00
_cell.angle_beta   90.00
_cell.angle_gamma   90.00
#
_symmetry.space_group_name_H-M   'P 1'
#
loop_
_entity.id
_entity.type
_entity.pdbx_description
1 polymer ?
#
loop_
_entity_poly.entity_id
_entity_poly.type
_entity_poly.pdbx_seq_one_letter_code
_entity_poly.pdbx_strand_id
1 'polypeptide(L)'
;MLKRIFKYTWPPAIVAVIIFYLCCLIPPDDVPDVGFEFFIPTDKVVHFLMYFGLAGIASFNYVYDKKGHIIILKLLVFAILVPILYGGLIEILQAEFFPLRSGDWYDFLADVLGALASIPFSLWFRRILLNRQLKEEEA
;
A
#
# COMPACT_ATOMS: atom_id res chain seq x y z
N MET A 1 -18.56 -13.55 -10.49
CA MET A 1 -17.16 -13.03 -10.45
C MET A 1 -17.07 -11.59 -9.97
N LEU A 2 -17.85 -10.66 -10.54
CA LEU A 2 -17.76 -9.23 -10.23
C LEU A 2 -17.98 -8.86 -8.75
N LYS A 3 -19.01 -9.42 -8.08
CA LYS A 3 -19.27 -9.19 -6.64
C LYS A 3 -18.09 -9.59 -5.73
N ARG A 4 -17.34 -10.62 -6.13
CA ARG A 4 -16.18 -11.11 -5.38
C ARG A 4 -15.02 -10.14 -5.52
N ILE A 5 -14.70 -9.73 -6.76
CA ILE A 5 -13.69 -8.71 -7.06
C ILE A 5 -13.98 -7.41 -6.31
N PHE A 6 -15.23 -6.94 -6.34
CA PHE A 6 -15.63 -5.73 -5.62
C PHE A 6 -15.39 -5.82 -4.11
N LYS A 7 -15.67 -6.98 -3.50
CA LYS A 7 -15.37 -7.24 -2.08
C LYS A 7 -13.86 -7.22 -1.78
N TYR A 8 -13.01 -7.57 -2.75
CA TYR A 8 -11.55 -7.57 -2.59
C TYR A 8 -10.94 -6.19 -2.78
N THR A 9 -11.49 -5.41 -3.71
CA THR A 9 -10.88 -4.16 -4.15
C THR A 9 -11.35 -2.96 -3.33
N TRP A 10 -12.50 -3.03 -2.64
CA TRP A 10 -13.01 -1.85 -1.92
C TRP A 10 -12.12 -1.34 -0.77
N PRO A 11 -11.46 -2.18 0.07
CA PRO A 11 -10.61 -1.64 1.14
C PRO A 11 -9.36 -0.93 0.62
N PRO A 12 -8.54 -1.52 -0.28
CA PRO A 12 -7.41 -0.80 -0.84
C PRO A 12 -7.84 0.36 -1.75
N ALA A 13 -9.02 0.32 -2.36
CA ALA A 13 -9.55 1.46 -3.11
C ALA A 13 -9.85 2.66 -2.20
N ILE A 14 -10.39 2.45 -1.00
CA ILE A 14 -10.58 3.52 -0.01
C ILE A 14 -9.23 4.12 0.37
N VAL A 15 -8.24 3.28 0.66
CA VAL A 15 -6.89 3.73 1.00
C VAL A 15 -6.26 4.52 -0.16
N ALA A 16 -6.42 4.05 -1.39
CA ALA A 16 -5.93 4.76 -2.58
C ALA A 16 -6.58 6.14 -2.69
N VAL A 17 -7.90 6.26 -2.51
CA VAL A 17 -8.59 7.57 -2.53
C VAL A 17 -8.09 8.49 -1.41
N ILE A 18 -7.83 7.95 -0.22
CA ILE A 18 -7.24 8.72 0.88
C ILE A 18 -5.84 9.22 0.49
N ILE A 19 -4.99 8.35 -0.07
CA ILE A 19 -3.64 8.74 -0.55
C ILE A 19 -3.74 9.84 -1.60
N PHE A 20 -4.64 9.71 -2.58
CA PHE A 20 -4.85 10.76 -3.59
C PHE A 20 -5.23 12.10 -2.95
N TYR A 21 -6.16 12.08 -1.99
CA TYR A 21 -6.57 13.28 -1.28
C TYR A 21 -5.41 13.92 -0.50
N LEU A 22 -4.63 13.12 0.23
CA LEU A 22 -3.49 13.59 1.03
C LEU A 22 -2.36 14.15 0.14
N CYS A 23 -2.01 13.45 -0.94
CA CYS A 23 -0.88 13.80 -1.80
C CYS A 23 -1.19 14.98 -2.73
N CYS A 24 -2.41 15.04 -3.28
CA CYS A 24 -2.74 16.00 -4.33
C CYS A 24 -3.56 17.20 -3.84
N LEU A 25 -4.49 17.02 -2.88
CA LEU A 25 -5.45 18.07 -2.51
C LEU A 25 -5.05 18.87 -1.27
N ILE A 26 -4.23 18.33 -0.38
CA ILE A 26 -3.74 19.07 0.79
C ILE A 26 -2.50 19.87 0.38
N PRO A 27 -2.42 21.19 0.64
CA PRO A 27 -1.19 21.96 0.48
C PRO A 27 -0.12 21.54 1.50
N PRO A 28 1.18 21.54 1.14
CA PRO A 28 2.26 21.24 2.09
C PRO A 28 2.21 22.13 3.35
N ASP A 29 1.85 23.41 3.18
CA ASP A 29 1.85 24.43 4.23
C ASP A 29 0.79 24.19 5.32
N ASP A 30 -0.23 23.37 5.04
CA ASP A 30 -1.28 23.02 6.01
C ASP A 30 -0.90 21.78 6.85
N VAL A 31 0.22 21.13 6.56
CA VAL A 31 0.70 19.97 7.32
C VAL A 31 1.53 20.48 8.52
N PRO A 32 1.16 20.16 9.77
CA PRO A 32 1.90 20.60 10.94
C PRO A 32 3.36 20.10 10.88
N ASP A 33 4.31 21.00 11.11
CA ASP A 33 5.71 20.62 11.25
C ASP A 33 5.85 19.62 12.40
N VAL A 34 6.34 18.43 12.07
CA VAL A 34 6.69 17.45 13.09
C VAL A 34 8.05 17.83 13.66
N GLY A 35 8.12 18.15 14.95
CA GLY A 35 9.37 18.48 15.65
C GLY A 35 10.36 17.31 15.81
N PHE A 36 10.21 16.25 15.01
CA PHE A 36 11.11 15.11 14.96
C PHE A 36 12.02 15.24 13.72
N GLU A 37 13.25 15.68 13.92
CA GLU A 37 14.29 15.64 12.89
C GLU A 37 14.75 14.20 12.68
N PHE A 38 14.09 13.48 11.78
CA PHE A 38 14.60 12.22 11.27
C PHE A 38 15.76 12.46 10.29
N PHE A 39 16.68 11.50 10.17
CA PHE A 39 17.71 11.53 9.13
C PHE A 39 17.12 11.52 7.71
N ILE A 40 15.88 11.03 7.57
CA ILE A 40 15.12 10.99 6.32
C ILE A 40 13.98 12.02 6.45
N PRO A 41 13.71 12.83 5.40
CA PRO A 41 12.56 13.74 5.40
C PRO A 41 11.26 13.04 5.76
N THR A 42 10.46 13.66 6.64
CA THR A 42 9.19 13.09 7.12
C THR A 42 8.26 12.68 5.99
N ASP A 43 8.19 13.50 4.95
CA ASP A 43 7.36 13.27 3.77
C ASP A 43 7.62 11.89 3.13
N LYS A 44 8.90 11.51 3.00
CA LYS A 44 9.32 10.19 2.48
C LYS A 44 8.92 9.04 3.39
N VAL A 45 8.92 9.27 4.71
CA VAL A 45 8.43 8.27 5.68
C VAL A 45 6.92 8.11 5.54
N VAL A 46 6.18 9.20 5.33
CA VAL A 46 4.73 9.16 5.11
C VAL A 46 4.41 8.43 3.81
N HIS A 47 5.09 8.72 2.71
CA HIS A 47 5.00 7.99 1.44
C HIS A 47 5.24 6.48 1.62
N PHE A 48 6.35 6.12 2.26
CA PHE A 48 6.64 4.72 2.59
C PHE A 48 5.49 4.06 3.38
N LEU A 49 4.98 4.70 4.42
CA LEU A 49 3.91 4.16 5.27
C LEU A 49 2.58 4.05 4.53
N MET A 50 2.24 5.02 3.69
CA MET A 50 1.03 5.02 2.86
C MET A 50 1.02 3.82 1.92
N TYR A 51 2.11 3.60 1.18
CA TYR A 51 2.18 2.48 0.22
C TYR A 51 2.40 1.13 0.89
N PHE A 52 3.08 1.08 2.03
CA PHE A 52 3.10 -0.10 2.89
C PHE A 52 1.69 -0.49 3.35
N GLY A 53 0.90 0.48 3.79
CA GLY A 53 -0.49 0.29 4.19
C GLY A 53 -1.37 -0.16 3.03
N LEU A 54 -1.29 0.52 1.88
CA LEU A 54 -2.06 0.19 0.67
C LEU A 54 -1.76 -1.24 0.19
N ALA A 55 -0.48 -1.56 0.01
CA ALA A 55 -0.02 -2.88 -0.42
C ALA A 55 -0.36 -3.96 0.61
N GLY A 56 -0.18 -3.67 1.91
CA GLY A 56 -0.48 -4.55 3.02
C GLY A 56 -1.97 -4.86 3.15
N ILE A 57 -2.85 -3.87 2.98
CA ILE A 57 -4.30 -4.09 3.00
C ILE A 57 -4.73 -4.91 1.78
N ALA A 58 -4.19 -4.61 0.60
CA ALA A 58 -4.46 -5.38 -0.61
C ALA A 58 -4.04 -6.86 -0.46
N SER A 59 -2.84 -7.09 0.08
CA SER A 59 -2.29 -8.42 0.28
C SER A 59 -2.99 -9.21 1.39
N PHE A 60 -3.23 -8.60 2.56
CA PHE A 60 -3.92 -9.25 3.67
C PHE A 60 -5.35 -9.62 3.32
N ASN A 61 -6.08 -8.75 2.63
CA ASN A 61 -7.45 -9.05 2.21
C ASN A 61 -7.49 -10.27 1.27
N TYR A 62 -6.53 -10.37 0.35
CA TYR A 62 -6.41 -11.51 -0.55
C TYR A 62 -6.03 -12.81 0.19
N VAL A 63 -5.08 -12.74 1.12
CA VAL A 63 -4.64 -13.89 1.93
C VAL A 63 -5.75 -14.39 2.85
N TYR A 64 -6.47 -13.49 3.51
CA TYR A 64 -7.55 -13.81 4.43
C TYR A 64 -8.72 -14.50 3.71
N ASP A 65 -9.19 -13.96 2.58
CA ASP A 65 -10.33 -14.56 1.87
C ASP A 65 -10.00 -15.94 1.29
N LYS A 66 -8.76 -16.13 0.83
CA LYS A 66 -8.29 -17.44 0.35
C LYS A 66 -7.90 -18.39 1.47
N LYS A 67 -8.07 -18.00 2.74
CA LYS A 67 -7.65 -18.78 3.91
C LYS A 67 -6.21 -19.29 3.75
N GLY A 68 -5.29 -18.43 3.31
CA GLY A 68 -3.89 -18.79 3.09
C GLY A 68 -3.57 -19.58 1.80
N HIS A 69 -4.56 -20.17 1.11
CA HIS A 69 -4.38 -20.87 -0.17
C HIS A 69 -4.36 -19.91 -1.37
N ILE A 70 -3.37 -19.02 -1.37
CA ILE A 70 -3.19 -18.00 -2.42
C ILE A 70 -2.24 -18.45 -3.54
N ILE A 71 -2.43 -17.87 -4.71
CA ILE A 71 -1.42 -17.87 -5.79
C ILE A 71 -0.44 -16.71 -5.52
N ILE A 72 0.83 -17.03 -5.26
CA ILE A 72 1.87 -16.04 -4.91
C ILE A 72 2.03 -14.99 -6.02
N LEU A 73 2.02 -15.39 -7.29
CA LEU A 73 2.13 -14.44 -8.41
C LEU A 73 0.98 -13.42 -8.40
N LYS A 74 -0.26 -13.84 -8.09
CA LYS A 74 -1.40 -12.93 -7.98
C LYS A 74 -1.25 -11.98 -6.80
N LEU A 75 -0.72 -12.47 -5.67
CA LEU A 75 -0.40 -11.62 -4.52
C LEU A 75 0.60 -10.53 -4.91
N LEU A 76 1.71 -10.91 -5.56
CA LEU A 76 2.74 -9.95 -5.99
C LEU A 76 2.18 -8.94 -6.98
N VAL A 77 1.39 -9.36 -7.97
CA VAL A 77 0.78 -8.43 -8.93
C VAL A 77 -0.17 -7.45 -8.24
N PHE A 78 -1.07 -7.92 -7.37
CA PHE A 78 -2.04 -7.03 -6.72
C PHE A 78 -1.44 -6.16 -5.60
N ALA A 79 -0.44 -6.66 -4.87
CA ALA A 79 0.17 -5.95 -3.74
C ALA A 79 1.38 -5.10 -4.14
N ILE A 80 2.00 -5.34 -5.29
CA ILE A 80 3.19 -4.59 -5.72
C ILE A 80 2.89 -3.82 -7.00
N LEU A 81 2.53 -4.52 -8.08
CA LEU A 81 2.42 -3.88 -9.39
C LEU A 81 1.33 -2.80 -9.38
N VAL A 82 0.16 -3.09 -8.80
CA VAL A 82 -0.94 -2.12 -8.75
C VAL A 82 -0.57 -0.88 -7.90
N PRO A 83 -0.08 -1.00 -6.65
CA PRO A 83 0.36 0.16 -5.88
C PRO A 83 1.51 0.94 -6.53
N ILE A 84 2.52 0.28 -7.12
CA ILE A 84 3.63 0.99 -7.77
C ILE A 84 3.14 1.79 -8.98
N LEU A 85 2.31 1.18 -9.84
CA LEU A 85 1.73 1.91 -10.98
C LEU A 85 0.86 3.07 -10.52
N TYR A 86 0.13 2.88 -9.43
CA TYR A 86 -0.67 3.93 -8.81
C TYR A 86 0.21 5.08 -8.32
N GLY A 87 1.29 4.82 -7.58
CA GLY A 87 2.18 5.87 -7.09
C GLY A 87 2.92 6.61 -8.19
N GLY A 88 3.42 5.90 -9.20
CA GLY A 88 4.00 6.56 -10.37
C GLY A 88 3.00 7.46 -11.10
N LEU A 89 1.73 7.08 -11.15
CA LEU A 89 0.68 7.94 -11.72
C LEU A 89 0.41 9.17 -10.84
N ILE A 90 0.39 9.01 -9.51
CA ILE A 90 0.21 10.14 -8.57
C ILE A 90 1.34 11.15 -8.71
N GLU A 91 2.60 10.70 -8.76
CA GLU A 91 3.77 11.58 -8.92
C GLU A 91 3.73 12.36 -10.24
N ILE A 92 3.37 11.70 -11.34
CA ILE A 92 3.18 12.37 -12.64
C ILE A 92 2.03 13.39 -12.55
N LEU A 93 0.92 13.03 -11.90
CA LEU A 93 -0.20 13.94 -11.73
C LEU A 93 0.18 15.16 -10.89
N GLN A 94 0.95 14.97 -9.81
CA GLN A 94 1.45 16.06 -8.97
C GLN A 94 2.35 17.00 -9.78
N ALA A 95 3.31 16.45 -10.53
CA ALA A 95 4.25 17.24 -11.34
C ALA A 95 3.56 18.06 -12.44
N GLU A 96 2.53 17.50 -13.10
CA GLU A 96 1.87 18.14 -14.25
C GLU A 96 0.69 19.05 -13.87
N PHE A 97 -0.06 18.71 -12.82
CA PHE A 97 -1.34 19.35 -12.50
C PHE A 97 -1.37 20.10 -11.15
N PHE A 98 -0.41 19.88 -10.25
CA PHE A 98 -0.39 20.48 -8.92
C PHE A 98 0.87 21.33 -8.71
N PRO A 99 0.87 22.62 -9.10
CA PRO A 99 2.06 23.47 -9.09
C PRO A 99 2.65 23.76 -7.69
N LEU A 100 1.89 23.48 -6.62
CA LEU A 100 2.34 23.58 -5.23
C LEU A 100 3.04 22.30 -4.73
N ARG A 101 3.09 21.25 -5.55
CA ARG A 101 3.72 19.96 -5.24
C ARG A 101 4.82 19.69 -6.26
N SER A 102 6.05 19.46 -5.80
CA SER A 102 7.12 18.94 -6.65
C SER A 102 6.99 17.42 -6.67
N GLY A 103 6.63 16.83 -7.82
CA GLY A 103 6.80 15.38 -7.98
C GLY A 103 8.28 15.03 -7.80
N ASP A 104 8.58 14.12 -6.86
CA ASP A 104 9.94 13.74 -6.51
C ASP A 104 10.15 12.24 -6.77
N TRP A 105 11.15 11.92 -7.57
CA TRP A 105 11.54 10.52 -7.81
C TRP A 105 11.92 9.78 -6.53
N TYR A 106 12.34 10.49 -5.47
CA TYR A 106 12.58 9.88 -4.17
C TYR A 106 11.29 9.53 -3.41
N ASP A 107 10.18 10.22 -3.67
CA ASP A 107 8.88 9.88 -3.07
C ASP A 107 8.30 8.66 -3.78
N PHE A 108 8.44 8.58 -5.12
CA PHE A 108 8.20 7.33 -5.86
C PHE A 108 9.05 6.16 -5.34
N LEU A 109 10.32 6.39 -5.01
CA LEU A 109 11.16 5.35 -4.43
C LEU A 109 10.65 4.91 -3.06
N ALA A 110 10.21 5.84 -2.21
CA ALA A 110 9.61 5.54 -0.92
C ALA A 110 8.33 4.70 -1.07
N ASP A 111 7.49 5.03 -2.05
CA ASP A 111 6.28 4.28 -2.39
C ASP A 111 6.60 2.82 -2.77
N VAL A 112 7.59 2.63 -3.65
CA VAL A 112 8.06 1.30 -4.07
C VAL A 112 8.59 0.50 -2.89
N LEU A 113 9.42 1.12 -2.03
CA LEU A 113 9.97 0.46 -0.85
C LEU A 113 8.87 0.07 0.14
N GLY A 114 7.88 0.94 0.35
CA GLY A 114 6.71 0.65 1.19
C GLY A 114 5.93 -0.55 0.68
N ALA A 115 5.62 -0.56 -0.62
CA ALA A 115 4.91 -1.67 -1.26
C ALA A 115 5.68 -2.99 -1.14
N LEU A 116 7.00 -2.99 -1.37
CA LEU A 116 7.86 -4.17 -1.22
C LEU A 116 7.93 -4.66 0.23
N ALA A 117 8.03 -3.74 1.19
CA ALA A 117 8.08 -4.06 2.61
C ALA A 117 6.82 -4.78 3.10
N SER A 118 5.67 -4.60 2.43
CA SER A 118 4.42 -5.30 2.78
C SER A 118 4.47 -6.82 2.55
N ILE A 119 5.34 -7.31 1.65
CA ILE A 119 5.41 -8.71 1.24
C ILE A 119 5.82 -9.67 2.36
N PRO A 120 6.94 -9.46 3.08
CA PRO A 120 7.32 -10.35 4.18
C PRO A 120 6.21 -10.44 5.25
N PHE A 121 5.53 -9.33 5.56
CA PHE A 121 4.39 -9.31 6.49
C PHE A 121 3.21 -10.15 5.97
N SER A 122 2.91 -10.03 4.68
CA SER A 122 1.83 -10.78 4.02
C SER A 122 2.10 -12.28 4.01
N LEU A 123 3.35 -12.69 3.75
CA LEU A 123 3.78 -14.08 3.77
C LEU A 123 3.79 -14.65 5.20
N TRP A 124 4.20 -13.84 6.18
CA TRP A 124 4.13 -14.22 7.59
C TRP A 124 2.69 -14.46 8.04
N PHE A 125 1.76 -13.55 7.70
CA PHE A 125 0.34 -13.72 7.99
C PHE A 125 -0.27 -14.96 7.31
N ARG A 126 0.11 -15.23 6.05
CA ARG A 126 -0.26 -16.46 5.35
C ARG A 126 0.17 -17.71 6.14
N ARG A 127 1.41 -17.74 6.63
CA ARG A 127 1.92 -18.88 7.42
C ARG A 127 1.10 -19.10 8.69
N ILE A 128 0.73 -18.01 9.38
CA ILE A 128 -0.12 -18.10 10.58
C ILE A 128 -1.47 -18.75 10.25
N LEU A 129 -2.13 -18.32 9.18
CA LEU A 129 -3.44 -18.87 8.80
C LEU A 129 -3.37 -20.35 8.45
N LEU A 130 -2.38 -20.76 7.65
CA LEU A 130 -2.20 -22.16 7.28
C LEU A 130 -1.90 -23.04 8.51
N ASN A 131 -1.03 -22.57 9.42
CA ASN A 131 -0.72 -23.30 10.64
C ASN A 131 -1.93 -23.45 11.58
N ARG A 132 -2.85 -22.48 11.60
CA ARG A 132 -4.08 -22.59 12.38
C ARG A 132 -5.01 -23.66 11.82
N GLN A 133 -5.14 -23.75 10.50
CA GLN A 133 -5.98 -24.76 9.85
C GLN A 133 -5.43 -26.17 10.04
N LEU A 134 -4.11 -26.37 9.93
CA LEU A 134 -3.49 -27.67 10.19
C LEU A 134 -3.78 -28.15 11.63
N LYS A 135 -3.70 -27.25 12.61
CA LYS A 135 -4.05 -27.59 14.01
C LYS A 135 -5.53 -27.91 14.22
N GLU A 136 -6.42 -27.27 13.44
CA GLU A 136 -7.87 -27.56 13.47
C GLU A 136 -8.19 -28.90 12.80
N GLU A 137 -7.38 -29.36 11.83
CA GLU A 137 -7.51 -30.67 11.19
C GLU A 137 -6.97 -31.82 12.06
N GLU A 138 -5.98 -31.54 12.92
CA GLU A 138 -5.37 -32.50 13.85
C GLU A 138 -6.15 -32.70 15.16
N ALA A 139 -7.13 -31.83 15.47
CA ALA A 139 -7.92 -31.82 16.72
C ALA A 139 -9.29 -32.51 16.58
#